data_AF-A0A3B8ICL6-F1
#
_entry.id   AF-A0A3B8ICL6-F1
#
_cell.length_a   1.000
_cell.length_b   1.000
_cell.length_c   1.000
_cell.angle_alpha   90.00
_cell.angle_beta   90.00
_cell.angle_gamma   90.00
#
_symmetry.space_group_name_H-M   'P 1'
#
loop_
_entity.id
_entity.type
_entity.pdbx_description
1 polymer ?
#
loop_
_entity_poly.entity_id
_entity_poly.type
_entity_poly.pdbx_seq_one_letter_code
_entity_poly.pdbx_strand_id
1 'polypeptide(L)'
;MSEDMDEWPQKESMKGGKQFYNGKVHYGLLVRFLRTRVGENWDQIYHEVRERIPSDLLQHQQWVEWFVVVKVERRPEGLLDLRHQKYLITDTSQEHEFSTYRYSEFYVDPDTNLLVRVADRPSQRATKGMDAAELRAYRKEEEQERLGYLRSKKEAEQRSQEWVEFTLKKHNEKD
;
A
#
# COMPACT_ATOMS: atom_id res chain seq x y z
N MET A 1 -34.45 -24.82 -32.90
CA MET A 1 -34.53 -24.58 -31.45
C MET A 1 -33.25 -23.88 -31.09
N SER A 2 -33.35 -22.59 -30.76
CA SER A 2 -32.23 -21.71 -30.48
C SER A 2 -31.82 -21.95 -29.03
N GLU A 3 -30.67 -22.60 -28.82
CA GLU A 3 -30.08 -22.81 -27.50
C GLU A 3 -29.57 -21.48 -26.93
N ASP A 4 -29.81 -21.31 -25.64
CA ASP A 4 -29.68 -20.08 -24.87
C ASP A 4 -28.26 -19.49 -24.92
N MET A 5 -28.16 -18.25 -25.42
CA MET A 5 -26.95 -17.42 -25.34
C MET A 5 -26.79 -16.70 -23.98
N ASP A 6 -27.56 -17.08 -22.95
CA ASP A 6 -27.66 -16.35 -21.68
C ASP A 6 -26.80 -16.92 -20.53
N GLU A 7 -25.95 -17.91 -20.78
CA GLU A 7 -25.06 -18.49 -19.75
C GLU A 7 -23.60 -18.02 -19.83
N TRP A 8 -23.36 -16.82 -20.35
CA TRP A 8 -22.05 -16.18 -20.23
C TRP A 8 -21.94 -15.46 -18.89
N PRO A 9 -20.84 -15.64 -18.12
CA PRO A 9 -20.64 -14.92 -16.88
C PRO A 9 -20.63 -13.41 -17.14
N GLN A 10 -21.67 -12.71 -16.67
CA GLN A 10 -21.88 -11.27 -16.88
C GLN A 10 -20.79 -10.37 -16.29
N LYS A 11 -19.88 -10.92 -15.49
CA LYS A 11 -18.79 -10.19 -14.83
C LYS A 11 -17.48 -10.92 -15.08
N GLU A 12 -16.48 -10.18 -15.57
CA GLU A 12 -15.11 -10.68 -15.64
C GLU A 12 -14.67 -11.14 -14.23
N SER A 13 -14.34 -12.42 -14.14
CA SER A 13 -13.66 -12.96 -12.97
C SER A 13 -12.30 -12.28 -12.84
N MET A 14 -11.86 -11.98 -11.60
CA MET A 14 -10.45 -11.63 -11.34
C MET A 14 -9.47 -12.78 -11.64
N LYS A 15 -9.94 -13.89 -12.22
CA LYS A 15 -9.13 -14.98 -12.73
C LYS A 15 -8.44 -14.57 -14.03
N GLY A 16 -7.35 -13.83 -13.90
CA GLY A 16 -6.19 -14.05 -14.77
C GLY A 16 -5.64 -15.45 -14.47
N GLY A 17 -5.67 -16.34 -15.46
CA GLY A 17 -5.21 -17.72 -15.33
C GLY A 17 -3.78 -17.82 -14.79
N LYS A 18 -3.57 -18.74 -13.84
CA LYS A 18 -2.26 -19.25 -13.39
C LYS A 18 -1.20 -18.19 -13.03
N GLN A 19 -1.43 -17.37 -12.01
CA GLN A 19 -0.33 -16.73 -11.25
C GLN A 19 -0.58 -16.65 -9.73
N PHE A 20 -1.23 -17.67 -9.16
CA PHE A 20 -1.14 -17.94 -7.72
C PHE A 20 0.18 -18.72 -7.49
N TYR A 21 1.30 -18.02 -7.34
CA TYR A 21 2.58 -18.61 -6.93
C TYR A 21 2.93 -18.13 -5.51
N ASN A 22 3.16 -19.07 -4.58
CA ASN A 22 3.78 -18.86 -3.26
C ASN A 22 3.08 -17.92 -2.26
N GLY A 23 1.81 -18.18 -1.89
CA GLY A 23 1.26 -17.64 -0.62
C GLY A 23 1.16 -16.11 -0.51
N LYS A 24 1.24 -15.38 -1.63
CA LYS A 24 1.05 -13.93 -1.69
C LYS A 24 -0.18 -13.63 -2.53
N VAL A 25 -1.22 -13.10 -1.88
CA VAL A 25 -2.45 -12.64 -2.53
C VAL A 25 -2.12 -11.62 -3.61
N HIS A 26 -2.74 -11.73 -4.78
CA HIS A 26 -2.49 -10.82 -5.90
C HIS A 26 -3.28 -9.49 -5.71
N TYR A 27 -2.85 -8.68 -4.74
CA TYR A 27 -3.52 -7.44 -4.32
C TYR A 27 -3.68 -6.40 -5.44
N GLY A 28 -2.89 -6.49 -6.52
CA GLY A 28 -2.97 -5.55 -7.65
C GLY A 28 -4.33 -5.55 -8.37
N LEU A 29 -5.04 -6.69 -8.40
CA LEU A 29 -6.38 -6.75 -8.99
C LEU A 29 -7.42 -6.07 -8.09
N LEU A 30 -7.33 -6.28 -6.77
CA LEU A 30 -8.17 -5.58 -5.79
C LEU A 30 -7.96 -4.07 -5.87
N VAL A 31 -6.71 -3.61 -5.88
CA VAL A 31 -6.40 -2.17 -5.97
C VAL A 31 -6.93 -1.58 -7.28
N ARG A 32 -6.73 -2.24 -8.43
CA ARG A 32 -7.28 -1.78 -9.71
C ARG A 32 -8.81 -1.68 -9.68
N PHE A 33 -9.47 -2.69 -9.11
CA PHE A 33 -10.92 -2.68 -8.92
C PHE A 33 -11.37 -1.52 -8.02
N LEU A 34 -10.71 -1.28 -6.89
CA LEU A 34 -11.03 -0.16 -6.00
C LEU A 34 -10.84 1.20 -6.70
N ARG A 35 -9.79 1.36 -7.52
CA ARG A 35 -9.57 2.59 -8.32
C ARG A 35 -10.71 2.88 -9.29
N THR A 36 -11.31 1.86 -9.89
CA THR A 36 -12.43 2.04 -10.83
C THR A 36 -13.75 2.33 -10.13
N ARG A 37 -13.82 2.15 -8.80
CA ARG A 37 -15.01 2.31 -7.97
C ARG A 37 -14.97 3.54 -7.04
N VAL A 38 -13.98 4.41 -7.22
CA VAL A 38 -13.88 5.65 -6.44
C VAL A 38 -15.12 6.51 -6.69
N GLY A 39 -15.74 7.00 -5.62
CA GLY A 39 -16.99 7.75 -5.66
C GLY A 39 -18.25 6.89 -5.56
N GLU A 40 -18.14 5.56 -5.56
CA GLU A 40 -19.27 4.65 -5.31
C GLU A 40 -19.42 4.32 -3.81
N ASN A 41 -20.61 3.83 -3.42
CA ASN A 41 -20.93 3.50 -2.04
C ASN A 41 -20.12 2.28 -1.55
N TRP A 42 -19.49 2.41 -0.39
CA TRP A 42 -18.58 1.42 0.16
C TRP A 42 -19.25 0.06 0.42
N ASP A 43 -20.48 0.03 0.93
CA ASP A 43 -21.15 -1.22 1.28
C ASP A 43 -21.39 -2.09 0.03
N GLN A 44 -21.74 -1.44 -1.08
CA GLN A 44 -21.93 -2.11 -2.37
C GLN A 44 -20.61 -2.68 -2.90
N ILE A 45 -19.54 -1.88 -2.85
CA ILE A 45 -18.20 -2.30 -3.26
C ILE A 45 -17.73 -3.46 -2.38
N TYR A 46 -17.86 -3.35 -1.07
CA TYR A 46 -17.43 -4.36 -0.11
C TYR A 46 -18.19 -5.68 -0.31
N HIS A 47 -19.48 -5.62 -0.58
CA HIS A 47 -20.28 -6.79 -0.95
C HIS A 47 -19.74 -7.47 -2.21
N GLU A 48 -19.52 -6.70 -3.27
CA GLU A 48 -18.98 -7.23 -4.53
C GLU A 48 -17.56 -7.81 -4.37
N VAL A 49 -16.73 -7.20 -3.53
CA VAL A 49 -15.41 -7.75 -3.18
C VAL A 49 -15.57 -9.09 -2.48
N ARG A 50 -16.48 -9.19 -1.50
CA ARG A 50 -16.74 -10.46 -0.79
C ARG A 50 -17.24 -11.57 -1.71
N GLU A 51 -18.13 -11.27 -2.67
CA GLU A 51 -18.65 -12.24 -3.64
C GLU A 51 -17.56 -12.77 -4.58
N ARG A 52 -16.57 -11.93 -4.90
CA ARG A 52 -15.48 -12.26 -5.83
C ARG A 52 -14.32 -12.99 -5.15
N ILE A 53 -14.27 -13.00 -3.81
CA ILE A 53 -13.21 -13.67 -3.05
C ILE A 53 -13.56 -15.17 -2.92
N PRO A 54 -12.63 -16.08 -3.25
CA PRO A 54 -12.82 -17.51 -3.01
C PRO A 54 -13.13 -17.81 -1.53
N SER A 55 -14.04 -18.75 -1.29
CA SER A 55 -14.47 -19.16 0.07
C SER A 55 -13.30 -19.50 0.99
N ASP A 56 -12.25 -20.10 0.45
CA ASP A 56 -11.09 -20.60 1.17
C ASP A 56 -10.20 -19.48 1.73
N LEU A 57 -10.44 -18.24 1.26
CA LEU A 57 -9.74 -17.02 1.65
C LEU A 57 -10.63 -16.09 2.51
N LEU A 58 -11.88 -16.45 2.79
CA LEU A 58 -12.79 -15.66 3.64
C LEU A 58 -12.22 -15.43 5.05
N GLN A 59 -11.41 -16.36 5.56
CA GLN A 59 -10.69 -16.23 6.83
C GLN A 59 -9.68 -15.06 6.84
N HIS A 60 -9.38 -14.47 5.69
CA HIS A 60 -8.47 -13.34 5.56
C HIS A 60 -9.14 -12.06 5.02
N GLN A 61 -10.43 -11.87 5.28
CA GLN A 61 -11.22 -10.69 4.86
C GLN A 61 -10.61 -9.33 5.23
N GLN A 62 -9.67 -9.28 6.19
CA GLN A 62 -8.99 -8.05 6.61
C GLN A 62 -8.04 -7.47 5.55
N TRP A 63 -7.77 -8.18 4.44
CA TRP A 63 -6.88 -7.66 3.39
C TRP A 63 -7.40 -6.38 2.73
N VAL A 64 -8.71 -6.25 2.62
CA VAL A 64 -9.32 -5.01 2.09
C VAL A 64 -8.95 -3.82 2.98
N GLU A 65 -8.91 -4.04 4.29
CA GLU A 65 -8.53 -3.02 5.28
C GLU A 65 -7.04 -2.66 5.24
N TRP A 66 -6.21 -3.39 4.49
CA TRP A 66 -4.82 -3.00 4.24
C TRP A 66 -4.71 -1.87 3.21
N PHE A 67 -5.74 -1.71 2.36
CA PHE A 67 -5.77 -0.72 1.28
C PHE A 67 -6.83 0.36 1.52
N VAL A 68 -7.87 0.03 2.27
CA VAL A 68 -9.00 0.92 2.55
C VAL A 68 -9.13 1.17 4.04
N VAL A 69 -9.05 2.43 4.44
CA VAL A 69 -9.36 2.83 5.84
C VAL A 69 -10.86 3.04 5.96
N VAL A 70 -11.53 2.09 6.62
CA VAL A 70 -12.99 2.10 6.77
C VAL A 70 -13.44 2.97 7.94
N LYS A 71 -12.71 2.93 9.06
CA LYS A 71 -13.06 3.67 10.28
C LYS A 71 -12.29 4.98 10.32
N VAL A 72 -12.88 6.01 9.74
CA VAL A 72 -12.30 7.35 9.68
C VAL A 72 -13.10 8.32 10.54
N GLU A 73 -12.40 9.21 11.23
CA GLU A 73 -13.01 10.36 11.92
C GLU A 73 -12.43 11.66 11.34
N ARG A 74 -13.30 12.62 11.04
CA ARG A 74 -12.88 13.95 10.58
C ARG A 74 -12.56 14.83 11.80
N ARG A 75 -11.33 15.33 11.86
CA ARG A 75 -10.84 16.24 12.90
C ARG A 75 -10.24 17.51 12.28
N PRO A 76 -10.05 18.60 13.06
CA PRO A 76 -9.40 19.81 12.57
C PRO A 76 -8.03 19.58 11.95
N GLU A 77 -7.27 18.60 12.45
CA GLU A 77 -5.93 18.24 11.99
C GLU A 77 -5.92 17.34 10.75
N GLY A 78 -7.08 16.77 10.38
CA GLY A 78 -7.25 15.91 9.21
C GLY A 78 -8.12 14.69 9.46
N LEU A 79 -7.94 13.67 8.63
CA LEU A 79 -8.67 12.40 8.72
C LEU A 79 -7.91 11.41 9.59
N LEU A 80 -8.51 10.99 10.70
CA LEU A 80 -7.91 10.04 11.63
C LEU A 80 -8.38 8.60 11.32
N ASP A 81 -7.44 7.69 11.12
CA ASP A 81 -7.69 6.24 11.11
C ASP A 81 -7.90 5.77 12.56
N LEU A 82 -9.14 5.46 12.91
CA LEU A 82 -9.50 5.04 14.27
C LEU A 82 -8.92 3.68 14.65
N ARG A 83 -8.58 2.82 13.68
CA ARG A 83 -7.98 1.51 13.96
C ARG A 83 -6.53 1.66 14.42
N HIS A 84 -5.79 2.56 13.79
CA HIS A 84 -4.36 2.72 14.03
C HIS A 84 -4.00 3.96 14.85
N GLN A 85 -4.98 4.83 15.13
CA GLN A 85 -4.79 6.11 15.82
C GLN A 85 -3.73 6.97 15.12
N LYS A 86 -3.78 7.01 13.78
CA LYS A 86 -2.86 7.76 12.93
C LYS A 86 -3.62 8.56 11.89
N TYR A 87 -3.12 9.74 11.54
CA TYR A 87 -3.73 10.57 10.50
C TYR A 87 -3.41 10.02 9.10
N LEU A 88 -4.35 10.18 8.18
CA LEU A 88 -4.19 9.85 6.77
C LEU A 88 -3.45 10.97 6.05
N ILE A 89 -2.48 10.58 5.23
CA ILE A 89 -1.74 11.51 4.37
C ILE A 89 -2.62 11.90 3.17
N THR A 90 -3.47 12.91 3.34
CA THR A 90 -4.38 13.37 2.28
C THR A 90 -3.76 14.39 1.34
N ASP A 91 -2.73 15.12 1.78
CA ASP A 91 -1.89 15.97 0.94
C ASP A 91 -0.50 15.37 0.85
N THR A 92 -0.11 14.96 -0.36
CA THR A 92 1.17 14.30 -0.62
C THR A 92 2.28 15.26 -1.03
N SER A 93 1.99 16.57 -1.08
CA SER A 93 2.97 17.61 -1.38
C SER A 93 3.84 17.99 -0.17
N GLN A 94 3.46 17.58 1.04
CA GLN A 94 4.16 17.89 2.28
C GLN A 94 4.91 16.69 2.84
N GLU A 95 6.00 16.94 3.56
CA GLU A 95 6.66 15.91 4.37
C GLU A 95 5.79 15.58 5.59
N HIS A 96 5.63 14.29 5.88
CA HIS A 96 4.82 13.80 6.99
C HIS A 96 5.65 12.88 7.88
N GLU A 97 5.53 13.05 9.18
CA GLU A 97 6.19 12.17 10.15
C GLU A 97 5.53 10.79 10.18
N PHE A 98 6.33 9.73 9.99
CA PHE A 98 5.85 8.34 10.00
C PHE A 98 5.29 7.88 11.37
N SER A 99 5.67 8.56 12.46
CA SER A 99 5.12 8.36 13.80
C SER A 99 3.62 8.70 13.85
N THR A 100 3.26 9.83 13.24
CA THR A 100 1.94 10.45 13.33
C THR A 100 1.01 10.04 12.18
N TYR A 101 1.59 9.76 11.00
CA TYR A 101 0.84 9.52 9.79
C TYR A 101 0.97 8.08 9.27
N ARG A 102 -0.07 7.64 8.55
CA ARG A 102 -0.11 6.36 7.86
C ARG A 102 -0.43 6.57 6.38
N TYR A 103 0.24 5.78 5.54
CA TYR A 103 -0.14 5.64 4.15
C TYR A 103 -1.28 4.62 4.01
N SER A 104 -2.35 5.03 3.33
CA SER A 104 -3.37 4.17 2.77
C SER A 104 -3.72 4.73 1.39
N GLU A 105 -4.15 3.86 0.47
CA GLU A 105 -4.51 4.31 -0.87
C GLU A 105 -5.96 4.79 -0.95
N PHE A 106 -6.83 4.23 -0.12
CA PHE A 106 -8.23 4.60 -0.04
C PHE A 106 -8.69 4.78 1.40
N TYR A 107 -9.78 5.51 1.54
CA TYR A 107 -10.55 5.60 2.77
C TYR A 107 -12.05 5.65 2.44
N VAL A 108 -12.88 5.32 3.40
CA VAL A 108 -14.33 5.50 3.30
C VAL A 108 -14.67 6.84 3.92
N ASP A 109 -15.29 7.72 3.15
CA ASP A 109 -15.71 9.02 3.66
C ASP A 109 -16.77 8.84 4.75
N PRO A 110 -16.53 9.37 5.98
CA PRO A 110 -17.39 9.09 7.13
C PRO A 110 -18.76 9.74 7.01
N ASP A 111 -18.91 10.77 6.17
CA ASP A 111 -20.14 11.55 6.03
C ASP A 111 -21.04 10.95 4.93
N THR A 112 -20.43 10.38 3.88
CA THR A 112 -21.13 9.94 2.66
C THR A 112 -21.08 8.44 2.41
N ASN A 113 -20.25 7.69 3.15
CA ASN A 113 -19.95 6.28 2.93
C ASN A 113 -19.42 5.97 1.52
N LEU A 114 -18.83 6.95 0.84
CA LEU A 114 -18.24 6.76 -0.49
C LEU A 114 -16.79 6.32 -0.37
N LEU A 115 -16.36 5.46 -1.30
CA LEU A 115 -14.94 5.12 -1.43
C LEU A 115 -14.18 6.31 -2.00
N VAL A 116 -13.23 6.86 -1.25
CA VAL A 116 -12.40 7.98 -1.67
C VAL A 116 -10.95 7.53 -1.77
N ARG A 117 -10.28 7.99 -2.82
CA ARG A 117 -8.84 7.81 -2.99
C ARG A 117 -8.11 8.86 -2.15
N VAL A 118 -7.26 8.40 -1.24
CA VAL A 118 -6.29 9.28 -0.57
C VAL A 118 -5.40 9.82 -1.68
N ALA A 119 -5.24 11.14 -1.78
CA ALA A 119 -4.62 11.78 -2.93
C ALA A 119 -3.36 11.03 -3.37
N ASP A 120 -3.24 10.79 -4.67
CA ASP A 120 -2.05 10.16 -5.20
C ASP A 120 -0.83 10.88 -4.66
N ARG A 121 0.13 10.16 -4.07
CA ARG A 121 1.51 10.64 -4.17
C ARG A 121 1.69 10.86 -5.67
N PRO A 122 1.98 12.09 -6.15
CA PRO A 122 2.13 12.33 -7.57
C PRO A 122 3.02 11.22 -8.10
N SER A 123 2.43 10.33 -8.90
CA SER A 123 2.99 9.00 -9.18
C SER A 123 4.38 9.19 -9.77
N GLN A 124 5.45 9.14 -8.97
CA GLN A 124 6.74 9.82 -9.23
C GLN A 124 6.79 10.43 -10.63
N ARG A 125 6.08 11.56 -10.79
CA ARG A 125 5.98 12.24 -12.08
C ARG A 125 7.29 12.95 -12.39
N ALA A 126 8.32 12.74 -11.57
CA ALA A 126 9.68 13.19 -11.81
C ALA A 126 10.09 12.89 -13.26
N THR A 127 9.81 11.68 -13.76
CA THR A 127 10.16 11.29 -15.13
C THR A 127 9.13 11.65 -16.19
N LYS A 128 7.97 12.19 -15.82
CA LYS A 128 6.90 12.47 -16.78
C LYS A 128 7.22 13.78 -17.53
N GLY A 129 7.60 13.64 -18.79
CA GLY A 129 8.02 14.76 -19.64
C GLY A 129 9.53 14.93 -19.72
N MET A 130 10.30 14.12 -18.99
CA MET A 130 11.75 14.07 -19.15
C MET A 130 12.14 13.49 -20.50
N ASP A 131 13.14 14.07 -21.13
CA ASP A 131 13.78 13.50 -22.32
C ASP A 131 14.72 12.32 -21.96
N ALA A 132 15.28 11.67 -22.98
CA ALA A 132 16.12 10.50 -22.77
C ALA A 132 17.46 10.79 -22.05
N ALA A 133 17.94 12.03 -22.04
CA ALA A 133 19.15 12.44 -21.32
C ALA A 133 18.81 12.72 -19.85
N GLU A 134 17.71 13.43 -19.59
CA GLU A 134 17.19 13.72 -18.25
C GLU A 134 16.83 12.43 -17.50
N LEU A 135 16.16 11.49 -18.17
CA LEU A 135 15.87 10.16 -17.62
C LEU A 135 17.14 9.37 -17.24
N ARG A 136 18.23 9.52 -18.01
CA ARG A 136 19.50 8.84 -17.72
C ARG A 136 20.21 9.47 -16.52
N ALA A 137 20.18 10.80 -16.42
CA ALA A 137 20.73 11.51 -15.26
C ALA A 137 19.96 11.17 -13.98
N TYR A 138 18.63 11.26 -14.02
CA TYR A 138 17.75 10.93 -12.89
C TYR A 138 17.96 9.51 -12.38
N ARG A 139 18.02 8.51 -13.29
CA ARG A 139 18.28 7.10 -12.89
C ARG A 139 19.66 6.90 -12.28
N LYS A 140 20.67 7.63 -12.77
CA LYS A 140 22.04 7.55 -12.25
C LYS A 140 22.14 8.16 -10.85
N GLU A 141 21.39 9.22 -10.60
CA GLU A 141 21.27 9.86 -9.29
C GLU A 141 20.54 8.94 -8.28
N GLU A 142 19.39 8.37 -8.66
CA GLU A 142 18.68 7.38 -7.82
C GLU A 142 19.56 6.17 -7.47
N GLU A 143 20.37 5.70 -8.42
CA GLU A 143 21.30 4.60 -8.19
C GLU A 143 22.41 4.99 -7.20
N GLN A 144 22.94 6.21 -7.29
CA GLN A 144 23.93 6.72 -6.34
C GLN A 144 23.36 6.89 -4.93
N GLU A 145 22.16 7.44 -4.80
CA GLU A 145 21.47 7.56 -3.50
C GLU A 145 21.21 6.19 -2.88
N ARG A 146 20.70 5.24 -3.67
CA ARG A 146 20.47 3.86 -3.21
C ARG A 146 21.76 3.20 -2.74
N LEU A 147 22.86 3.37 -3.47
CA LEU A 147 24.17 2.85 -3.07
C LEU A 147 24.72 3.54 -1.81
N GLY A 148 24.45 4.84 -1.64
CA GLY A 148 24.78 5.59 -0.42
C GLY A 148 24.03 5.05 0.80
N TYR A 149 22.71 4.85 0.66
CA TYR A 149 21.87 4.26 1.70
C TYR A 149 22.34 2.86 2.09
N LEU A 150 22.64 2.00 1.12
CA LEU A 150 23.12 0.64 1.39
C LEU A 150 24.48 0.63 2.11
N ARG A 151 25.38 1.56 1.79
CA ARG A 151 26.65 1.71 2.52
C ARG A 151 26.43 2.16 3.94
N SER A 152 25.64 3.22 4.15
CA SER A 152 25.32 3.73 5.49
C SER A 152 24.67 2.66 6.37
N LYS A 153 23.74 1.88 5.81
CA LYS A 153 23.12 0.75 6.51
C LYS A 153 24.15 -0.31 6.93
N LYS A 154 25.05 -0.69 6.03
CA LYS A 154 26.10 -1.67 6.32
C LYS A 154 27.08 -1.17 7.37
N GLU A 155 27.46 0.11 7.33
CA GLU A 155 28.32 0.74 8.33
C GLU A 155 27.64 0.80 9.72
N ALA A 156 26.34 1.07 9.75
CA ALA A 156 25.57 1.04 10.99
C ALA A 156 25.48 -0.38 11.58
N GLU A 157 25.29 -1.40 10.73
CA GLU A 157 25.31 -2.82 11.14
C GLU A 157 26.68 -3.23 11.70
N GLN A 158 27.77 -2.83 11.04
CA GLN A 158 29.14 -3.08 11.54
C GLN A 158 29.41 -2.40 12.88
N ARG A 159 29.07 -1.10 13.01
CA ARG A 159 29.20 -0.40 14.30
C ARG A 159 28.40 -1.05 15.41
N SER A 160 27.20 -1.53 15.09
CA SER A 160 26.38 -2.26 16.06
C SER A 160 27.04 -3.58 16.48
N GLN A 161 27.66 -4.30 15.56
CA GLN A 161 28.39 -5.54 15.85
C GLN A 161 29.63 -5.27 16.71
N GLU A 162 30.44 -4.28 16.35
CA GLU A 162 31.61 -3.85 17.12
C GLU A 162 31.24 -3.44 18.55
N TRP A 163 30.11 -2.75 18.72
CA TRP A 163 29.61 -2.34 20.03
C TRP A 163 29.15 -3.52 20.88
N VAL A 164 28.48 -4.52 20.27
CA VAL A 164 28.09 -5.76 20.94
C VAL A 164 29.33 -6.55 21.37
N GLU A 165 30.31 -6.73 20.49
CA GLU A 165 31.57 -7.42 20.82
C GLU A 165 32.34 -6.71 21.95
N PHE A 166 32.45 -5.38 21.89
CA PHE A 166 33.06 -4.59 22.96
C PHE A 166 32.36 -4.79 24.30
N THR A 167 31.03 -4.81 24.30
CA THR A 167 30.22 -4.97 25.51
C THR A 167 30.35 -6.37 26.10
N LEU A 168 30.35 -7.41 25.26
CA LEU A 168 30.56 -8.80 25.67
C LEU A 168 31.96 -9.01 26.25
N LYS A 169 32.99 -8.41 25.64
CA LYS A 169 34.37 -8.49 26.14
C LYS A 169 34.53 -7.83 27.51
N LYS A 170 33.92 -6.66 27.72
CA LYS A 170 33.91 -6.00 29.04
C LYS A 170 33.16 -6.76 30.12
N HIS A 171 32.17 -7.58 29.74
CA HIS A 171 31.44 -8.42 30.69
C HIS A 171 32.31 -9.62 31.12
N ASN A 172 33.01 -10.26 30.19
CA ASN A 172 33.88 -11.41 30.49
C ASN A 172 35.17 -11.05 31.24
N GLU A 173 35.60 -9.79 31.27
CA GLU A 173 36.75 -9.32 32.07
C GLU A 173 36.37 -8.97 33.53
N LYS A 174 35.08 -9.03 33.89
CA LYS A 174 34.57 -8.73 35.24
C LYS A 174 34.19 -9.96 36.06
N ASP A 175 34.30 -11.16 35.49
CA ASP A 175 34.20 -12.46 36.16
C ASP A 175 35.60 -13.04 36.41
#